data_AF-A0A7C5HQ96-F1
#
_entry.id   AF-A0A7C5HQ96-F1
#
_cell.length_a   1.000
_cell.length_b   1.000
_cell.length_c   1.000
_cell.angle_alpha   90.00
_cell.angle_beta   90.00
_cell.angle_gamma   90.00
#
_symmetry.space_group_name_H-M   'P 1'
#
loop_
_entity.id
_entity.type
_entity.pdbx_description
1 polymer ?
#
loop_
_entity_poly.entity_id
_entity_poly.type
_entity_poly.pdbx_seq_one_letter_code
_entity_poly.pdbx_strand_id
1 'polypeptide(L)' 'MDKESLKFLKTLMNLPSPSGYEQKVRLAWLAEMKKFSDEVKSDVHGNAIAALNPGTHPRI' A
#
# COMPACT_ATOMS: atom_id res chain seq x y z
N MET A 1 8.04 -19.81 2.24
CA MET A 1 7.40 -18.57 1.76
C MET A 1 6.03 -18.48 2.40
N ASP A 2 5.69 -17.35 3.01
CA ASP A 2 4.39 -17.15 3.65
C ASP A 2 3.25 -17.18 2.59
N LYS A 3 2.18 -17.95 2.88
CA LYS A 3 1.03 -18.11 1.97
C LYS A 3 0.27 -16.81 1.81
N GLU A 4 0.20 -15.98 2.85
CA GLU A 4 -0.52 -14.70 2.80
C GLU A 4 0.23 -13.67 1.96
N SER A 5 1.55 -13.54 2.16
CA SER A 5 2.39 -12.66 1.36
C SER A 5 2.40 -13.07 -0.12
N LEU A 6 2.39 -14.37 -0.43
CA LEU A 6 2.26 -14.85 -1.81
C LEU A 6 0.90 -14.47 -2.42
N LYS A 7 -0.19 -14.63 -1.65
CA LYS A 7 -1.54 -14.26 -2.11
C LYS A 7 -1.62 -12.76 -2.38
N PHE A 8 -1.08 -11.93 -1.48
CA PHE A 8 -1.03 -10.49 -1.66
C PHE A 8 -0.22 -10.08 -2.90
N LEU A 9 0.97 -10.65 -3.08
CA LEU A 9 1.79 -10.40 -4.28
C LEU A 9 1.02 -10.76 -5.56
N LYS A 10 0.36 -11.93 -5.59
CA LYS A 10 -0.48 -12.33 -6.72
C LYS A 10 -1.62 -11.34 -6.95
N THR A 11 -2.26 -10.84 -5.89
CA THR A 11 -3.30 -9.80 -6.03
C THR A 11 -2.74 -8.56 -6.72
N LEU A 12 -1.58 -8.04 -6.29
CA LEU A 12 -0.97 -6.86 -6.93
C LEU A 12 -0.61 -7.11 -8.40
N MET A 13 -0.01 -8.27 -8.71
CA MET A 13 0.40 -8.61 -10.07
C MET A 13 -0.78 -8.79 -11.04
N ASN A 14 -1.94 -9.22 -10.56
CA ASN A 14 -3.12 -9.44 -11.40
C ASN A 14 -4.00 -8.19 -11.56
N LEU A 15 -3.71 -7.11 -10.85
CA LEU A 15 -4.44 -5.86 -10.99
C LEU A 15 -3.82 -5.01 -12.13
N PRO A 16 -4.61 -4.61 -13.15
CA PRO A 16 -4.09 -3.76 -14.21
C PRO A 16 -3.74 -2.37 -13.64
N SER A 17 -2.52 -1.92 -13.92
CA SER A 17 -1.97 -0.66 -13.42
C SER A 17 -1.01 -0.03 -14.44
N PRO A 18 -1.49 0.37 -15.62
CA PRO A 18 -0.67 1.15 -16.53
C PRO A 18 -0.38 2.52 -15.91
N SER A 19 0.72 3.15 -16.34
CA SER A 19 1.11 4.47 -15.85
C SER A 19 -0.05 5.47 -15.96
N GLY A 20 -0.35 6.17 -14.87
CA GLY A 20 -1.48 7.12 -14.75
C GLY A 20 -2.82 6.51 -14.31
N TYR A 21 -2.98 5.18 -14.32
CA TYR A 21 -4.22 4.48 -13.94
C TYR A 21 -4.00 3.46 -12.82
N GLU A 22 -3.15 3.83 -11.87
CA GLU A 22 -2.65 2.93 -10.82
C GLU A 22 -3.61 2.81 -9.62
N GLN A 23 -4.80 3.40 -9.70
CA GLN A 23 -5.73 3.52 -8.57
C GLN A 23 -6.13 2.16 -8.01
N LYS A 24 -6.29 1.14 -8.86
CA LYS A 24 -6.68 -0.21 -8.45
C LYS A 24 -5.61 -0.89 -7.60
N VAL A 25 -4.36 -0.87 -8.06
CA VAL A 25 -3.21 -1.43 -7.31
C VAL A 25 -2.97 -0.62 -6.04
N ARG A 26 -3.05 0.72 -6.11
CA ARG A 26 -2.94 1.60 -4.94
C ARG A 26 -3.95 1.25 -3.86
N LEU A 27 -5.22 1.08 -4.20
CA LEU A 27 -6.27 0.75 -3.23
C LEU A 27 -6.04 -0.62 -2.59
N ALA A 28 -5.61 -1.62 -3.38
CA ALA A 28 -5.27 -2.94 -2.86
C ALA A 28 -4.09 -2.90 -1.87
N TRP A 29 -3.05 -2.12 -2.19
CA TRP A 29 -1.91 -1.93 -1.30
C TRP A 29 -2.30 -1.20 -0.01
N LEU A 30 -3.04 -0.09 -0.11
CA LEU A 30 -3.51 0.66 1.06
C LEU A 30 -4.40 -0.19 1.97
N ALA A 31 -5.26 -1.02 1.40
CA ALA A 31 -6.11 -1.94 2.17
C ALA A 31 -5.29 -2.96 2.96
N GLU A 32 -4.19 -3.48 2.38
CA GLU A 32 -3.29 -4.39 3.08
C GLU A 32 -2.52 -3.69 4.19
N MET A 33 -1.98 -2.50 3.92
CA MET A 33 -1.17 -1.74 4.89
C MET A 33 -1.95 -1.27 6.12
N LYS A 34 -3.27 -1.09 6.02
CA LYS A 34 -4.14 -0.79 7.18
C LYS A 34 -4.04 -1.80 8.31
N LYS A 35 -3.63 -3.03 8.03
CA LYS A 35 -3.45 -4.07 9.05
C LYS A 35 -2.21 -3.85 9.92
N PHE A 36 -1.25 -3.06 9.42
CA PHE A 36 0.10 -2.95 9.98
C PHE A 36 0.51 -1.51 10.32
N SER A 37 -0.30 -0.51 9.97
CA SER A 37 0.05 0.91 10.05
C SER A 37 -1.02 1.71 10.76
N ASP A 38 -0.61 2.71 11.54
CA ASP A 38 -1.52 3.61 12.25
C ASP A 38 -2.14 4.65 11.32
N GLU A 39 -1.41 5.04 10.28
CA GLU A 39 -1.87 5.98 9.25
C GLU A 39 -1.66 5.39 7.86
N VAL A 40 -2.69 5.48 7.03
CA VAL A 40 -2.58 5.24 5.59
C VAL A 40 -3.22 6.39 4.83
N LYS A 41 -2.53 6.90 3.81
CA LYS A 41 -3.02 8.00 2.98
C LYS A 41 -2.54 7.87 1.54
N SER A 42 -3.20 8.62 0.67
CA SER A 42 -2.71 8.90 -0.68
C SER A 42 -2.62 10.40 -0.89
N ASP A 43 -1.66 10.84 -1.70
CA ASP A 43 -1.54 12.25 -2.08
C ASP A 43 -2.26 12.56 -3.42
N VAL A 44 -2.20 13.83 -3.82
CA VAL A 44 -2.82 14.32 -5.07
C VAL A 44 -2.14 13.78 -6.34
N HIS A 45 -0.90 13.30 -6.24
CA HIS A 45 -0.16 12.70 -7.34
C HIS A 45 -0.42 11.21 -7.49
N GLY A 46 -1.09 10.61 -6.50
CA GLY A 46 -1.47 9.22 -6.50
C GLY A 46 -0.46 8.30 -5.83
N ASN A 47 0.48 8.82 -5.05
CA ASN A 47 1.34 8.02 -4.19
C ASN A 47 0.52 7.36 -3.07
N ALA A 48 0.98 6.20 -2.61
CA ALA A 48 0.42 5.50 -1.45
C ALA A 48 1.44 5.56 -0.30
N ILE A 49 0.99 6.01 0.87
CA ILE A 49 1.86 6.21 2.03
C ILE A 49 1.22 5.50 3.21
N ALA A 50 2.00 4.68 3.91
CA ALA A 50 1.62 4.04 5.16
C ALA A 50 2.68 4.36 6.21
N ALA A 51 2.25 4.69 7.42
CA ALA A 51 3.14 5.06 8.52
C ALA A 51 2.73 4.34 9.81
N LEU A 52 3.72 3.73 10.45
CA LEU A 52 3.63 3.18 11.81
C LEU A 52 4.31 4.18 12.75
N ASN A 53 3.66 4.52 13.86
CA ASN A 53 4.10 5.53 14.81
C ASN A 53 4.40 6.91 14.19
N PRO A 54 3.48 7.53 13.41
CA PRO A 54 3.74 8.72 12.58
C PRO A 54 4.22 9.97 13.34
N GLY A 55 3.98 10.03 14.65
CA GLY A 55 4.40 11.11 15.55
C GLY A 55 5.75 10.90 16.25
N THR A 56 6.46 9.82 15.96
CA THR A 56 7.74 9.50 16.63
C THR A 56 8.95 9.94 15.80
N HIS A 57 10.08 10.19 16.48
CA HIS A 57 11.33 10.66 15.88
C HIS A 57 12.51 9.78 16.30
N PRO A 58 13.51 9.54 15.43
CA PRO A 58 13.58 9.99 14.03
C PRO A 58 12.61 9.21 13.11
N ARG A 59 12.19 9.82 11.99
CA ARG A 59 11.40 9.14 10.96
C ARG A 59 12.32 8.47 9.94
N ILE A 60 11.94 7.27 9.51
CA ILE A 60 12.61 6.44 8.48
C ILE A 60 11.61 6.18 7.35
#